data_AF-A0A8B6XYV1-F1
#
_entry.id   AF-A0A8B6XYV1-F1
#
_cell.length_a   1.000
_cell.length_b   1.000
_cell.length_c   1.000
_cell.angle_alpha   90.00
_cell.angle_beta   90.00
_cell.angle_gamma   90.00
#
_symmetry.space_group_name_H-M   'P 1'
#
loop_
_entity.id
_entity.type
_entity.pdbx_description
1 polymer ?
#
loop_
_entity_poly.entity_id
_entity_poly.type
_entity_poly.pdbx_seq_one_letter_code
_entity_poly.pdbx_strand_id
1 'polypeptide(L)'
;MDKEYACANSKNPFTKKCKTCNVDKIIIYNESKLACAICGDSDNIVIDSDMPLQRETFAEKPKSHYKRLGHCIEKLNQFLCKSTANVHERVFKVLEEEIEKHNLIKKDITIRFIEAMMKKHHLSDFYENIMYIYSKITGKRPQTITVGEYELVLKIFIEAEEVYEKKYKPPNRENFLKYTFVLNKIFLAIGRRDVAEHFKLLKSPEKLKQQERVWRKICIDIGRKYCSS
;
A
#
# COMPACT_ATOMS: atom_id res chain seq x y z
N MET A 1 -32.80 -19.79 -26.92
CA MET A 1 -32.96 -18.34 -27.16
C MET A 1 -34.19 -17.95 -26.36
N ASP A 2 -34.04 -17.15 -25.31
CA ASP A 2 -35.14 -16.43 -24.71
C ASP A 2 -34.65 -15.04 -24.28
N LYS A 3 -35.32 -14.03 -24.83
CA LYS A 3 -34.99 -12.60 -24.78
C LYS A 3 -35.75 -11.92 -23.64
N GLU A 4 -35.37 -12.17 -22.38
CA GLU A 4 -35.96 -11.45 -21.25
C GLU A 4 -34.95 -11.03 -20.17
N TYR A 5 -33.68 -10.89 -20.56
CA TYR A 5 -32.60 -10.40 -19.70
C TYR A 5 -32.26 -8.92 -19.94
N ALA A 6 -33.27 -8.06 -20.09
CA ALA A 6 -33.06 -6.61 -20.18
C ALA A 6 -34.26 -5.81 -19.64
N CYS A 7 -33.94 -4.85 -18.76
CA CYS A 7 -34.79 -3.77 -18.22
C CYS A 7 -35.78 -4.09 -17.10
N ALA A 8 -35.33 -3.96 -15.85
CA ALA A 8 -36.05 -3.23 -14.80
C ALA A 8 -35.17 -3.08 -13.55
N ASN A 9 -34.32 -2.04 -13.50
CA ASN A 9 -33.85 -1.43 -12.22
C ASN A 9 -33.01 -0.18 -12.50
N SER A 10 -33.58 0.80 -13.20
CA SER A 10 -33.11 2.18 -13.09
C SER A 10 -33.69 2.78 -11.80
N LYS A 11 -33.09 2.48 -10.64
CA LYS A 11 -33.38 3.22 -9.41
C LYS A 11 -32.81 4.63 -9.60
N ASN A 12 -33.68 5.57 -9.93
CA ASN A 12 -33.37 6.98 -10.06
C ASN A 12 -32.72 7.46 -8.75
N PRO A 13 -31.50 8.05 -8.75
CA PRO A 13 -30.92 8.57 -7.53
C PRO A 13 -31.81 9.71 -7.01
N PHE A 14 -32.15 9.68 -5.73
CA PHE A 14 -33.00 10.68 -5.10
C PHE A 14 -32.26 12.03 -5.04
N THR A 15 -32.33 12.84 -6.10
CA THR A 15 -31.64 14.14 -6.20
C THR A 15 -32.57 15.27 -5.76
N LYS A 16 -32.40 15.74 -4.51
CA LYS A 16 -33.11 16.92 -3.99
C LYS A 16 -32.26 18.17 -4.21
N LYS A 17 -32.80 19.19 -4.88
CA LYS A 17 -32.11 20.45 -5.14
C LYS A 17 -32.26 21.43 -3.98
N CYS A 18 -31.21 22.22 -3.74
CA CYS A 18 -31.26 23.33 -2.80
C CYS A 18 -32.20 24.43 -3.32
N LYS A 19 -33.12 24.92 -2.47
CA LYS A 19 -34.07 25.97 -2.85
C LYS A 19 -33.39 27.32 -3.15
N THR A 20 -32.24 27.57 -2.51
CA THR A 20 -31.50 28.84 -2.62
C THR A 20 -30.46 28.80 -3.74
N CYS A 21 -29.70 27.71 -3.86
CA CYS A 21 -28.58 27.61 -4.80
C CYS A 21 -28.92 26.84 -6.08
N ASN A 22 -30.08 26.15 -6.12
CA ASN A 22 -30.52 25.29 -7.21
C ASN A 22 -29.52 24.20 -7.65
N VAL A 23 -28.56 23.86 -6.78
CA VAL A 23 -27.62 22.75 -6.95
C VAL A 23 -28.12 21.51 -6.22
N ASP A 24 -27.69 20.34 -6.67
CA ASP A 24 -28.03 19.08 -6.02
C ASP A 24 -27.41 19.03 -4.62
N LYS A 25 -28.22 18.66 -3.62
CA LYS A 25 -27.74 18.44 -2.27
C LYS A 25 -26.99 17.10 -2.20
N ILE A 26 -25.91 17.09 -1.43
CA ILE A 26 -25.10 15.89 -1.18
C ILE A 26 -25.63 15.14 0.05
N ILE A 27 -25.59 13.80 0.01
CA ILE A 27 -25.99 12.95 1.15
C ILE A 27 -24.82 12.84 2.13
N ILE A 28 -25.09 13.16 3.40
CA ILE A 28 -24.19 12.94 4.53
C ILE A 28 -24.73 11.72 5.30
N TYR A 29 -24.23 10.53 4.93
CA TYR A 29 -24.71 9.25 5.46
C TYR A 29 -24.61 9.13 6.99
N ASN A 30 -23.53 9.65 7.58
CA ASN A 30 -23.30 9.55 9.03
C ASN A 30 -24.28 10.40 9.87
N GLU A 31 -24.93 11.38 9.25
CA GLU A 31 -25.86 12.29 9.92
C GLU A 31 -27.30 12.15 9.43
N SER A 32 -27.56 11.26 8.47
CA SER A 32 -28.86 11.09 7.81
C SER A 32 -29.43 12.42 7.27
N LYS A 33 -28.59 13.20 6.58
CA LYS A 33 -28.94 14.53 6.05
C LYS A 33 -28.57 14.70 4.60
N LEU A 34 -29.31 15.58 3.91
CA LEU A 34 -28.94 16.16 2.62
C LEU A 34 -28.49 17.60 2.85
N ALA A 35 -27.28 17.97 2.44
CA ALA A 35 -26.74 19.33 2.62
C ALA A 35 -26.35 19.97 1.29
N CYS A 36 -26.59 21.28 1.15
CA CYS A 36 -26.06 22.07 0.04
C CYS A 36 -24.59 22.42 0.30
N ALA A 37 -23.70 22.09 -0.63
CA ALA A 37 -22.27 22.39 -0.53
C ALA A 37 -21.93 23.89 -0.61
N ILE A 38 -22.87 24.74 -1.04
CA ILE A 38 -22.64 26.18 -1.25
C ILE A 38 -23.18 27.02 -0.09
N CYS A 39 -24.45 26.83 0.30
CA CYS A 39 -25.08 27.66 1.33
C CYS A 39 -25.29 26.93 2.67
N GLY A 40 -24.98 25.63 2.76
CA GLY A 40 -25.14 24.84 3.98
C GLY A 40 -26.58 24.42 4.30
N ASP A 41 -27.56 24.76 3.45
CA ASP A 41 -28.97 24.38 3.65
C ASP A 41 -29.14 22.85 3.74
N SER A 42 -29.65 22.37 4.88
CA SER A 42 -29.70 20.94 5.20
C SER A 42 -31.12 20.43 5.49
N ASP A 43 -31.47 19.26 4.96
CA ASP A 43 -32.70 18.54 5.26
C ASP A 43 -32.38 17.19 5.92
N ASN A 44 -33.11 16.80 6.96
CA ASN A 44 -33.04 15.44 7.49
C ASN A 44 -33.75 14.46 6.55
N ILE A 45 -33.16 13.30 6.32
CA ILE A 45 -33.74 12.22 5.54
C ILE A 45 -33.79 10.94 6.38
N VAL A 46 -34.87 10.17 6.24
CA VAL A 46 -34.91 8.80 6.74
C VAL A 46 -34.29 7.94 5.65
N ILE A 47 -33.10 7.41 5.91
CA ILE A 47 -32.45 6.44 5.03
C ILE A 47 -33.00 5.09 5.46
N ASP A 48 -34.02 4.60 4.75
CA ASP A 48 -34.51 3.24 4.96
C ASP A 48 -33.47 2.26 4.41
N SER A 49 -32.84 1.52 5.31
CA SER A 49 -31.77 0.61 4.96
C SER A 49 -32.37 -0.74 4.56
N ASP A 50 -33.01 -0.78 3.39
CA ASP A 50 -33.25 -2.02 2.63
C ASP A 50 -31.93 -2.54 2.03
N MET A 51 -30.88 -2.57 2.86
CA MET A 51 -29.74 -3.43 2.64
C MET A 51 -30.17 -4.76 3.27
N PRO A 52 -30.51 -5.80 2.50
CA PRO A 52 -30.60 -7.11 3.10
C PRO A 52 -29.27 -7.35 3.81
N LEU A 53 -29.34 -7.54 5.12
CA LEU A 53 -28.27 -8.14 5.91
C LEU A 53 -27.97 -9.46 5.23
N GLN A 54 -26.98 -9.46 4.32
CA GLN A 54 -26.47 -10.66 3.68
C GLN A 54 -25.59 -11.40 4.71
N ARG A 55 -26.21 -11.77 5.83
CA ARG A 55 -25.84 -12.96 6.58
C ARG A 55 -26.63 -14.07 5.88
N GLU A 56 -25.89 -15.05 5.37
CA GLU A 56 -26.37 -16.20 4.59
C GLU A 56 -26.23 -16.06 3.06
N THR A 57 -24.97 -15.99 2.64
CA THR A 57 -24.53 -16.82 1.51
C THR A 57 -23.25 -17.51 1.94
N PHE A 58 -23.37 -18.75 2.45
CA PHE A 58 -22.23 -19.65 2.59
C PHE A 58 -21.80 -20.08 1.18
N ALA A 59 -21.03 -19.24 0.50
CA ALA A 59 -20.16 -19.61 -0.60
C ALA A 59 -19.06 -18.57 -0.76
N GLU A 60 -17.84 -19.02 -0.49
CA GLU A 60 -16.55 -18.46 -0.90
C GLU A 60 -16.02 -17.20 -0.19
N LYS A 61 -14.99 -17.41 0.62
CA LYS A 61 -14.07 -16.37 1.09
C LYS A 61 -13.33 -15.74 -0.10
N PRO A 62 -13.39 -14.41 -0.37
CA PRO A 62 -12.30 -13.75 -1.06
C PRO A 62 -11.27 -13.26 -0.02
N LYS A 63 -10.76 -14.15 0.85
CA LYS A 63 -9.90 -13.71 1.98
C LYS A 63 -8.42 -13.50 1.62
N SER A 64 -7.95 -13.94 0.44
CA SER A 64 -6.52 -13.92 0.08
C SER A 64 -6.07 -12.63 -0.62
N HIS A 65 -6.79 -12.18 -1.66
CA HIS A 65 -6.40 -11.04 -2.49
C HIS A 65 -6.39 -9.72 -1.71
N TYR A 66 -7.46 -9.43 -0.96
CA TYR A 66 -7.55 -8.23 -0.12
C TYR A 66 -6.48 -8.18 0.98
N LYS A 67 -6.10 -9.35 1.54
CA LYS A 67 -5.06 -9.44 2.57
C LYS A 67 -3.67 -9.11 2.00
N ARG A 68 -3.35 -9.59 0.81
CA ARG A 68 -2.05 -9.34 0.16
C ARG A 68 -1.89 -7.88 -0.25
N LEU A 69 -2.93 -7.28 -0.83
CA LEU A 69 -2.93 -5.84 -1.15
C LEU A 69 -2.75 -5.00 0.12
N GLY A 70 -3.43 -5.35 1.21
CA GLY A 70 -3.26 -4.71 2.52
C GLY A 70 -1.81 -4.73 3.01
N HIS A 71 -1.13 -5.88 2.95
CA HIS A 71 0.29 -5.97 3.32
C HIS A 71 1.22 -5.18 2.40
N CYS A 72 0.89 -5.07 1.11
CA CYS A 72 1.63 -4.21 0.19
C CYS A 72 1.49 -2.73 0.59
N ILE A 73 0.26 -2.28 0.88
CA ILE A 73 -0.03 -0.92 1.33
C ILE A 73 0.68 -0.61 2.65
N GLU A 74 0.64 -1.55 3.60
CA GLU A 74 1.34 -1.43 4.88
C GLU A 74 2.85 -1.24 4.67
N LYS A 75 3.50 -2.10 3.86
CA LYS A 75 4.92 -1.97 3.54
C LYS A 75 5.27 -0.65 2.85
N LEU A 76 4.39 -0.17 1.97
CA LEU A 76 4.57 1.10 1.28
C LEU A 76 4.41 2.28 2.25
N ASN A 77 3.45 2.23 3.16
CA ASN A 77 3.24 3.26 4.18
C ASN A 77 4.35 3.30 5.23
N GLN A 78 4.91 2.16 5.61
CA GLN A 78 6.11 2.07 6.45
C GLN A 78 7.29 2.77 5.77
N PHE A 79 7.52 2.49 4.48
CA PHE A 79 8.58 3.13 3.69
C PHE A 79 8.40 4.65 3.58
N LEU A 80 7.16 5.10 3.31
CA LEU A 80 6.82 6.52 3.17
C LEU A 80 6.68 7.26 4.52
N CYS A 81 6.90 6.58 5.64
CA CYS A 81 6.71 7.11 6.99
C CYS A 81 5.28 7.67 7.23
N LYS A 82 4.26 7.08 6.58
CA LYS A 82 2.85 7.48 6.73
C LYS A 82 2.14 6.74 7.87
N SER A 83 2.67 5.60 8.30
CA SER A 83 2.17 4.86 9.46
C SER A 83 2.71 5.45 10.77
N THR A 84 1.91 5.38 11.83
CA THR A 84 2.39 5.66 13.18
C THR A 84 3.47 4.63 13.56
N ALA A 85 4.70 5.10 13.72
CA ALA A 85 5.82 4.25 14.12
C ALA A 85 5.93 4.26 15.66
N ASN A 86 5.71 3.10 16.29
CA ASN A 86 5.92 2.93 17.73
C ASN A 86 7.36 2.49 17.99
N VAL A 87 8.30 3.44 17.90
CA VAL A 87 9.73 3.20 18.17
C VAL A 87 10.08 3.80 19.54
N HIS A 88 10.56 2.96 20.44
CA HIS A 88 10.91 3.39 21.79
C HIS A 88 12.11 4.34 21.78
N GLU A 89 12.09 5.37 22.63
CA GLU A 89 13.16 6.36 22.80
C GLU A 89 14.55 5.74 23.02
N ARG A 90 14.64 4.57 23.69
CA ARG A 90 15.89 3.84 23.89
C ARG A 90 16.59 3.49 22.58
N VAL A 91 15.84 3.21 21.51
CA VAL A 91 16.40 2.92 20.18
C VAL A 91 17.15 4.15 19.65
N PHE A 92 16.56 5.34 19.80
CA PHE A 92 17.18 6.59 19.38
C PHE A 92 18.43 6.88 20.20
N LYS A 93 18.34 6.77 21.53
CA LYS A 93 19.49 6.98 22.42
C LYS A 93 20.68 6.08 22.08
N VAL A 94 20.44 4.78 21.88
CA VAL A 94 21.51 3.83 21.48
C VAL A 94 22.14 4.23 20.15
N LEU A 95 21.35 4.68 19.19
CA LEU A 95 21.88 5.10 17.88
C LEU A 95 22.64 6.43 17.97
N GLU A 96 22.17 7.38 18.77
CA GLU A 96 22.85 8.66 19.04
C GLU A 96 24.21 8.44 19.70
N GLU A 97 24.29 7.57 20.71
CA GLU A 97 25.56 7.18 21.34
C GLU A 97 26.53 6.54 20.33
N GLU A 98 26.05 5.71 19.40
CA GLU A 98 26.91 5.14 18.35
C GLU A 98 27.34 6.19 17.31
N ILE A 99 26.49 7.17 16.98
CA ILE A 99 26.83 8.28 16.07
C ILE A 99 27.96 9.11 16.68
N GLU A 100 27.87 9.42 17.98
CA GLU A 100 28.91 10.14 18.72
C GLU A 100 30.22 9.36 18.78
N LYS A 101 30.18 8.06 19.08
CA LYS A 101 31.38 7.20 19.09
C LYS A 101 32.13 7.17 17.75
N HIS A 102 31.40 7.28 16.64
CA HIS A 102 31.98 7.30 15.29
C HIS A 102 32.28 8.72 14.78
N ASN A 103 32.06 9.76 15.61
CA ASN A 103 32.23 11.17 15.27
C ASN A 103 31.52 11.58 13.97
N LEU A 104 30.32 11.04 13.72
CA LEU A 104 29.57 11.30 12.50
C LEU A 104 28.74 12.57 12.60
N ILE A 105 28.81 13.43 11.60
CA ILE A 105 27.87 14.55 11.43
C ILE A 105 26.58 14.06 10.76
N LYS A 106 25.45 14.72 11.05
CA LYS A 106 24.11 14.32 10.55
C LYS A 106 24.03 14.09 9.03
N LYS A 107 24.85 14.79 8.25
CA LYS A 107 24.88 14.68 6.78
C LYS A 107 25.46 13.34 6.29
N ASP A 108 26.41 12.80 7.05
CA ASP A 108 27.19 11.59 6.69
C ASP A 108 26.52 10.31 7.18
N ILE A 109 25.49 10.44 8.01
CA ILE A 109 24.68 9.31 8.45
C ILE A 109 23.94 8.73 7.24
N THR A 110 24.13 7.43 7.04
CA THR A 110 23.46 6.64 6.01
C THR A 110 22.52 5.62 6.63
N ILE A 111 21.51 5.19 5.87
CA ILE A 111 20.61 4.10 6.29
C ILE A 111 21.43 2.84 6.62
N ARG A 112 22.46 2.53 5.81
CA ARG A 112 23.36 1.39 6.01
C ARG A 112 24.07 1.44 7.36
N PHE A 113 24.50 2.62 7.79
CA PHE A 113 25.12 2.81 9.10
C PHE A 113 24.12 2.52 10.23
N ILE A 114 22.93 3.12 10.19
CA ILE A 114 21.87 2.89 11.19
C ILE A 114 21.57 1.39 11.29
N GLU A 115 21.42 0.73 10.16
CA GLU A 115 21.13 -0.70 10.08
C GLU A 115 22.23 -1.58 10.71
N ALA A 116 23.50 -1.21 10.49
CA ALA A 116 24.64 -1.87 11.11
C ALA A 116 24.64 -1.69 12.63
N MET A 117 24.35 -0.49 13.11
CA MET A 117 24.27 -0.21 14.55
C MET A 117 23.08 -0.92 15.21
N MET A 118 21.92 -0.92 14.56
CA MET A 118 20.76 -1.68 15.03
C MET A 118 21.07 -3.19 15.06
N LYS A 119 21.81 -3.72 14.08
CA LYS A 119 22.27 -5.12 14.12
C LYS A 119 23.19 -5.40 15.30
N LYS A 120 24.17 -4.51 15.53
CA LYS A 120 25.16 -4.61 16.62
C LYS A 120 24.48 -4.65 18.00
N HIS A 121 23.40 -3.89 18.16
CA HIS A 121 22.66 -3.76 19.42
C HIS A 121 21.40 -4.64 19.52
N HIS A 122 21.26 -5.63 18.62
CA HIS A 122 20.13 -6.57 18.60
C HIS A 122 18.75 -5.89 18.49
N LEU A 123 18.66 -4.76 17.78
CA LEU A 123 17.44 -3.98 17.55
C LEU A 123 16.74 -4.36 16.22
N SER A 124 16.75 -5.64 15.85
CA SER A 124 16.22 -6.12 14.57
C SER A 124 14.72 -5.88 14.39
N ASP A 125 13.97 -5.83 15.49
CA ASP A 125 12.52 -5.65 15.49
C ASP A 125 12.09 -4.30 14.91
N PHE A 126 12.99 -3.32 14.90
CA PHE A 126 12.73 -1.98 14.39
C PHE A 126 13.17 -1.77 12.94
N TYR A 127 13.68 -2.80 12.25
CA TYR A 127 14.12 -2.68 10.84
C TYR A 127 13.00 -2.20 9.90
N GLU A 128 11.75 -2.54 10.19
CA GLU A 128 10.61 -2.06 9.41
C GLU A 128 10.43 -0.53 9.51
N ASN A 129 10.91 0.07 10.61
CA ASN A 129 10.84 1.50 10.88
C ASN A 129 12.15 2.24 10.52
N ILE A 130 13.08 1.60 9.81
CA ILE A 130 14.41 2.18 9.56
C ILE A 130 14.36 3.52 8.84
N MET A 131 13.43 3.71 7.90
CA MET A 131 13.26 4.97 7.18
C MET A 131 12.78 6.08 8.11
N TYR A 132 11.86 5.76 9.02
CA TYR A 132 11.39 6.68 10.05
C TYR A 132 12.51 7.05 11.02
N ILE A 133 13.25 6.07 11.52
CA ILE A 133 14.38 6.27 12.42
C ILE A 133 15.45 7.15 11.75
N TYR A 134 15.80 6.84 10.50
CA TYR A 134 16.75 7.61 9.70
C TYR A 134 16.32 9.07 9.55
N SER A 135 15.06 9.30 9.16
CA SER A 135 14.50 10.64 9.00
C SER A 135 14.52 11.42 10.32
N LYS A 136 14.16 10.78 11.44
CA LYS A 136 14.13 11.39 12.76
C LYS A 136 15.53 11.80 13.24
N ILE A 137 16.53 10.93 13.10
CA ILE A 137 17.91 11.17 13.52
C ILE A 137 18.58 12.27 12.67
N THR A 138 18.43 12.16 11.34
CA THR A 138 19.13 13.06 10.41
C THR A 138 18.40 14.39 10.20
N GLY A 139 17.10 14.46 10.51
CA GLY A 139 16.22 15.56 10.15
C GLY A 139 15.90 15.64 8.65
N LYS A 140 16.36 14.68 7.84
CA LYS A 140 16.06 14.63 6.41
C LYS A 140 14.59 14.27 6.20
N ARG A 141 13.96 14.90 5.21
CA ARG A 141 12.58 14.56 4.84
C ARG A 141 12.52 13.09 4.38
N PRO A 142 11.47 12.34 4.76
CA PRO A 142 11.25 11.00 4.24
C PRO A 142 11.18 10.99 2.71
N GLN A 143 11.46 9.83 2.12
CA GLN A 143 11.23 9.63 0.70
C GLN A 143 9.76 9.79 0.37
N THR A 144 9.47 10.45 -0.76
CA THR A 144 8.12 10.66 -1.24
C THR A 144 7.92 10.06 -2.63
N ILE A 145 6.68 9.69 -2.90
CA ILE A 145 6.19 9.34 -4.23
C ILE A 145 4.92 10.14 -4.49
N THR A 146 4.66 10.42 -5.76
CA THR A 146 3.44 11.10 -6.20
C THR A 146 2.21 10.20 -6.00
N VAL A 147 1.02 10.80 -6.00
CA VAL A 147 -0.24 10.04 -5.95
C VAL A 147 -0.35 9.08 -7.15
N GLY A 148 0.00 9.55 -8.35
CA GLY A 148 -0.01 8.73 -9.55
C GLY A 148 0.97 7.54 -9.48
N GLU A 149 2.16 7.72 -8.90
CA GLU A 149 3.10 6.62 -8.67
C GLU A 149 2.55 5.62 -7.64
N TYR A 150 1.93 6.09 -6.57
CA TYR A 150 1.31 5.24 -5.56
C TYR A 150 0.20 4.37 -6.17
N GLU A 151 -0.72 4.96 -6.92
CA GLU A 151 -1.80 4.26 -7.62
C GLU A 151 -1.25 3.27 -8.66
N LEU A 152 -0.24 3.68 -9.42
CA LEU A 152 0.41 2.82 -10.41
C LEU A 152 1.09 1.61 -9.76
N VAL A 153 1.76 1.79 -8.60
CA VAL A 153 2.37 0.69 -7.85
C VAL A 153 1.32 -0.31 -7.41
N LEU A 154 0.19 0.15 -6.85
CA LEU A 154 -0.89 -0.73 -6.43
C LEU A 154 -1.54 -1.46 -7.61
N LYS A 155 -1.77 -0.76 -8.72
CA LYS A 155 -2.30 -1.36 -9.95
C LYS A 155 -1.39 -2.48 -10.46
N ILE A 156 -0.09 -2.23 -10.58
CA ILE A 156 0.88 -3.24 -11.03
C ILE A 156 0.93 -4.42 -10.04
N PHE A 157 0.86 -4.14 -8.74
CA PHE A 157 0.85 -5.20 -7.73
C PHE A 157 -0.36 -6.12 -7.87
N ILE A 158 -1.56 -5.56 -8.08
CA ILE A 158 -2.80 -6.33 -8.27
C ILE A 158 -2.71 -7.18 -9.53
N GLU A 159 -2.31 -6.60 -10.67
CA GLU A 159 -2.12 -7.34 -11.94
C GLU A 159 -1.12 -8.48 -11.78
N ALA A 160 0.00 -8.22 -11.09
CA ALA A 160 1.05 -9.21 -10.87
C ALA A 160 0.62 -10.35 -9.95
N GLU A 161 -0.15 -10.04 -8.91
CA GLU A 161 -0.64 -11.01 -7.94
C GLU A 161 -1.71 -11.92 -8.56
N GLU A 162 -2.60 -11.36 -9.37
CA GLU A 162 -3.60 -12.13 -10.12
C GLU A 162 -2.95 -13.12 -11.09
N VAL A 163 -1.97 -12.64 -11.87
CA VAL A 163 -1.21 -13.50 -12.81
C VAL A 163 -0.43 -14.58 -12.07
N TYR A 164 0.19 -14.25 -10.93
CA TYR A 164 0.87 -15.25 -10.11
C TYR A 164 -0.09 -16.34 -9.63
N GLU A 165 -1.23 -15.95 -9.05
CA GLU A 165 -2.19 -16.89 -8.48
C GLU A 165 -2.74 -17.85 -9.54
N LYS A 166 -3.04 -17.32 -10.74
CA LYS A 166 -3.63 -18.10 -11.84
C LYS A 166 -2.63 -18.98 -12.58
N LYS A 167 -1.37 -18.56 -12.73
CA LYS A 167 -0.43 -19.22 -13.67
C LYS A 167 0.87 -19.72 -13.05
N TYR A 168 1.35 -19.09 -11.97
CA TYR A 168 2.73 -19.30 -11.51
C TYR A 168 2.85 -19.73 -10.05
N LYS A 169 1.74 -19.80 -9.30
CA LYS A 169 1.69 -20.30 -7.94
C LYS A 169 1.95 -21.81 -7.93
N PRO A 170 3.03 -22.29 -7.27
CA PRO A 170 3.23 -23.72 -7.08
C PRO A 170 2.12 -24.32 -6.19
N PRO A 171 1.70 -25.58 -6.43
CA PRO A 171 0.63 -26.20 -5.66
C PRO A 171 0.93 -26.26 -4.15
N ASN A 172 2.20 -26.45 -3.77
CA ASN A 172 2.64 -26.55 -2.38
C ASN A 172 2.99 -25.19 -1.75
N ARG A 173 2.59 -24.06 -2.34
CA ARG A 173 2.98 -22.73 -1.87
C ARG A 173 1.78 -21.81 -1.76
N GLU A 174 1.48 -21.37 -0.54
CA GLU A 174 0.41 -20.40 -0.28
C GLU A 174 0.86 -18.95 -0.46
N ASN A 175 2.13 -18.67 -0.15
CA ASN A 175 2.65 -17.30 -0.12
C ASN A 175 3.02 -16.76 -1.50
N PHE A 176 2.74 -15.48 -1.72
CA PHE A 176 3.22 -14.72 -2.88
C PHE A 176 4.76 -14.57 -2.87
N LEU A 177 5.29 -13.84 -3.85
CA LEU A 177 6.67 -13.36 -3.83
C LEU A 177 6.88 -12.40 -2.65
N LYS A 178 8.15 -12.17 -2.26
CA LYS A 178 8.43 -11.30 -1.12
C LYS A 178 8.05 -9.86 -1.48
N TYR A 179 7.26 -9.19 -0.65
CA TYR A 179 6.79 -7.83 -0.91
C TYR A 179 7.93 -6.82 -1.16
N THR A 180 9.02 -6.90 -0.40
CA THR A 180 10.19 -6.02 -0.64
C THR A 180 10.83 -6.28 -2.01
N PHE A 181 10.85 -7.53 -2.48
CA PHE A 181 11.32 -7.85 -3.82
C PHE A 181 10.35 -7.29 -4.87
N VAL A 182 9.05 -7.51 -4.72
CA VAL A 182 8.03 -7.02 -5.68
C VAL A 182 8.05 -5.49 -5.78
N LEU A 183 8.04 -4.78 -4.65
CA LEU A 183 8.10 -3.32 -4.63
C LEU A 183 9.39 -2.78 -5.27
N ASN A 184 10.55 -3.37 -4.97
CA ASN A 184 11.80 -3.03 -5.65
C ASN A 184 11.65 -3.12 -7.18
N LYS A 185 11.09 -4.23 -7.68
CA LYS A 185 10.93 -4.44 -9.12
C LYS A 185 9.93 -3.50 -9.77
N ILE A 186 8.83 -3.20 -9.09
CA ILE A 186 7.85 -2.23 -9.58
C ILE A 186 8.49 -0.84 -9.69
N PHE A 187 9.21 -0.39 -8.66
CA PHE A 187 9.89 0.92 -8.69
C PHE A 187 10.97 1.00 -9.78
N LEU A 188 11.73 -0.08 -10.01
CA LEU A 188 12.65 -0.16 -11.15
C LEU A 188 11.93 -0.07 -12.49
N ALA A 189 10.77 -0.70 -12.64
CA ALA A 189 10.00 -0.70 -13.88
C ALA A 189 9.40 0.67 -14.21
N ILE A 190 9.03 1.46 -13.21
CA ILE A 190 8.52 2.84 -13.39
C ILE A 190 9.62 3.91 -13.37
N GLY A 191 10.90 3.51 -13.31
CA GLY A 191 12.05 4.42 -13.42
C GLY A 191 12.54 5.06 -12.11
N ARG A 192 11.94 4.72 -10.96
CA ARG A 192 12.30 5.25 -9.63
C ARG A 192 13.38 4.41 -8.94
N ARG A 193 14.60 4.46 -9.48
CA ARG A 193 15.75 3.72 -8.94
C ARG A 193 16.14 4.19 -7.53
N ASP A 194 15.99 5.50 -7.28
CA ASP A 194 16.16 6.17 -5.99
C ASP A 194 15.23 5.62 -4.89
N VAL A 195 14.04 5.16 -5.27
CA VAL A 195 13.12 4.50 -4.33
C VAL A 195 13.41 3.01 -4.23
N ALA A 196 13.68 2.37 -5.37
CA ALA A 196 13.91 0.93 -5.43
C ALA A 196 15.08 0.48 -4.54
N GLU A 197 16.17 1.26 -4.45
CA GLU A 197 17.36 0.92 -3.67
C GLU A 197 17.09 0.69 -2.17
N HIS A 198 16.02 1.29 -1.64
CA HIS A 198 15.62 1.13 -0.24
C HIS A 198 14.90 -0.21 0.02
N PHE A 199 14.35 -0.84 -1.02
CA PHE A 199 13.68 -2.13 -0.89
C PHE A 199 14.67 -3.29 -1.08
N LYS A 200 15.23 -3.74 0.04
CA LYS A 200 16.26 -4.79 0.03
C LYS A 200 15.77 -6.12 -0.50
N LEU A 201 16.60 -6.68 -1.39
CA LEU A 201 16.42 -8.00 -1.97
C LEU A 201 16.80 -9.12 -0.99
N LEU A 202 16.45 -10.35 -1.36
CA LEU A 202 16.78 -11.53 -0.55
C LEU A 202 18.30 -11.75 -0.54
N LYS A 203 18.85 -12.05 0.64
CA LYS A 203 20.27 -12.40 0.82
C LYS A 203 20.66 -13.73 0.15
N SER A 204 19.73 -14.69 0.09
CA SER A 204 19.96 -15.99 -0.55
C SER A 204 19.91 -15.85 -2.08
N PRO A 205 21.03 -16.08 -2.79
CA PRO A 205 21.08 -15.92 -4.25
C PRO A 205 20.13 -16.86 -4.98
N GLU A 206 19.99 -18.09 -4.49
CA GLU A 206 19.09 -19.10 -5.06
C GLU A 206 17.62 -18.68 -4.95
N LYS A 207 17.18 -18.26 -3.75
CA LYS A 207 15.82 -17.77 -3.53
C LYS A 207 15.55 -16.51 -4.34
N LEU A 208 16.53 -15.61 -4.48
CA LEU A 208 16.41 -14.43 -5.33
C LEU A 208 16.24 -14.82 -6.80
N LYS A 209 17.10 -15.71 -7.33
CA LYS A 209 17.03 -16.22 -8.71
C LYS A 209 15.69 -16.90 -9.00
N GLN A 210 15.12 -17.62 -8.02
CA GLN A 210 13.79 -18.20 -8.14
C GLN A 210 12.71 -17.11 -8.28
N GLN A 211 12.73 -16.07 -7.44
CA GLN A 211 11.76 -14.97 -7.54
C GLN A 211 11.92 -14.17 -8.84
N GLU A 212 13.17 -13.92 -9.27
CA GLU A 212 13.47 -13.28 -10.57
C GLU A 212 12.89 -14.05 -11.76
N ARG A 213 13.01 -15.38 -11.77
CA ARG A 213 12.43 -16.22 -12.83
C ARG A 213 10.91 -16.11 -12.88
N VAL A 214 10.25 -16.16 -11.73
CA VAL A 214 8.78 -16.03 -11.66
C VAL A 214 8.34 -14.62 -12.04
N TRP A 215 9.00 -13.60 -11.50
CA TRP A 215 8.69 -12.20 -11.78
C TRP A 215 8.84 -11.84 -13.26
N ARG A 216 9.89 -12.35 -13.93
CA ARG A 216 10.06 -12.16 -15.37
C ARG A 216 8.86 -12.67 -16.16
N LYS A 217 8.35 -13.85 -15.82
CA LYS A 217 7.16 -14.42 -16.47
C LYS A 217 5.90 -13.59 -16.20
N ILE A 218 5.73 -13.13 -14.95
CA ILE A 218 4.66 -12.20 -14.60
C ILE A 218 4.74 -10.94 -15.44
N CYS A 219 5.90 -10.28 -15.52
CA CYS A 219 6.10 -9.06 -16.31
C CYS A 219 5.70 -9.24 -17.78
N ILE A 220 6.03 -10.37 -18.39
CA ILE A 220 5.65 -10.69 -19.78
C ILE A 220 4.12 -10.72 -19.90
N ASP A 221 3.45 -11.43 -18.99
CA ASP A 221 2.00 -11.61 -19.02
C ASP A 221 1.20 -10.32 -18.75
N ILE A 222 1.72 -9.42 -17.91
CA ILE A 222 1.10 -8.12 -17.64
C ILE A 222 1.56 -7.01 -18.60
N GLY A 223 2.37 -7.34 -19.61
CA GLY A 223 2.88 -6.38 -20.60
C GLY A 223 3.81 -5.30 -20.03
N ARG A 224 4.57 -5.62 -18.97
CA ARG A 224 5.48 -4.68 -18.30
C ARG A 224 6.94 -4.98 -18.60
N LYS A 225 7.76 -3.93 -18.61
CA LYS A 225 9.21 -4.04 -18.73
C LYS A 225 9.77 -4.80 -17.51
N TYR A 226 10.53 -5.86 -17.78
CA TYR A 226 11.33 -6.53 -16.76
C TYR A 226 12.65 -5.78 -16.55
N CYS A 227 12.93 -5.44 -15.29
CA CYS A 227 14.21 -4.85 -14.87
C CYS A 227 14.95 -5.87 -13.99
N SER A 228 16.11 -6.36 -14.46
CA SER A 228 17.01 -7.15 -13.62
C SER A 228 17.56 -6.29 -12.48
N SER A 229 17.89 -6.95 -11.37
CA SER A 229 18.60 -6.32 -10.25
C SER A 229 20.00 -5.91 -10.66
#